data_AF-A0A7Y9MAU6-F1
#
_entry.id   AF-A0A7Y9MAU6-F1
#
_cell.length_a   1.000
_cell.length_b   1.000
_cell.length_c   1.000
_cell.angle_alpha   90.00
_cell.angle_beta   90.00
_cell.angle_gamma   90.00
#
_symmetry.space_group_name_H-M   'P 1'
#
loop_
_entity.id
_entity.type
_entity.pdbx_description
1 polymer ?
#
loop_
_entity_poly.entity_id
_entity_poly.type
_entity_poly.pdbx_seq_one_letter_code
_entity_poly.pdbx_strand_id
1 'polypeptide(L)'
;MTEPATPSTPTRSLFNDRLELIVAILLGLVSIATAYASFQSALYDGKMTQNYTIGSNKATEAESLYLEGNQQYVQDSQLINQLTDLSIDSESSDPAIAASAQAKYDTIYFQSVSPELESAIQWADAQNEADPELWYSPLDNEDYLDHLFGGYQDLKAEADAVIQEGDGFNDLSDRLTLNTVLMAIALFLLGVAAVVRATRTKLILGGVAVAIFLTAAILTAFIPFVGLG
;
A
#
# COMPACT_ATOMS: atom_id res chain seq x y z
N MET A 1 75.39 44.13 9.82
CA MET A 1 74.46 43.38 10.69
C MET A 1 73.07 43.96 10.44
N THR A 2 72.29 43.33 9.57
CA THR A 2 70.91 43.73 9.26
C THR A 2 69.98 43.04 10.25
N GLU A 3 69.27 43.85 11.03
CA GLU A 3 68.27 43.43 12.00
C GLU A 3 67.08 42.75 11.28
N PRO A 4 66.62 41.55 11.69
CA PRO A 4 65.49 40.91 11.06
C PRO A 4 64.18 41.59 11.51
N ALA A 5 63.38 42.02 10.53
CA ALA A 5 62.05 42.59 10.76
C ALA A 5 61.16 41.62 11.54
N THR A 6 60.54 42.13 12.60
CA THR A 6 59.57 41.39 13.42
C THR A 6 58.32 41.07 12.59
N PRO A 7 57.79 39.83 12.63
CA PRO A 7 56.60 39.48 11.88
C PRO A 7 55.37 40.14 12.52
N SER A 8 54.67 40.97 11.75
CA SER A 8 53.37 41.53 12.15
C SER A 8 52.36 40.40 12.31
N THR A 9 51.88 40.17 13.53
CA THR A 9 50.79 39.23 13.81
C THR A 9 49.51 39.74 13.13
N PRO A 10 48.85 38.95 12.26
CA PRO A 10 47.63 39.40 11.63
C PRO A 10 46.54 39.53 12.69
N THR A 11 46.05 40.75 12.89
CA THR A 11 44.91 41.04 13.77
C THR A 11 43.66 40.40 13.17
N ARG A 12 43.16 39.33 13.80
CA ARG A 12 41.85 38.77 13.46
C ARG A 12 40.79 39.83 13.74
N SER A 13 39.96 40.10 12.74
CA SER A 13 38.82 41.02 12.89
C SER A 13 37.73 40.36 13.73
N LEU A 14 37.21 41.08 14.74
CA LEU A 14 36.11 40.63 15.60
C LEU A 14 34.87 40.15 14.83
N PHE A 15 34.67 40.64 13.60
CA PHE A 15 33.60 40.20 12.71
C PHE A 15 33.78 38.74 12.24
N ASN A 16 35.03 38.33 12.00
CA ASN A 16 35.34 36.98 11.56
C ASN A 16 35.13 35.96 12.69
N ASP A 17 35.47 36.32 13.93
CA ASP A 17 35.29 35.46 15.10
C ASP A 17 33.79 35.23 15.40
N ARG A 18 32.95 36.27 15.25
CA ARG A 18 31.48 36.14 15.38
C ARG A 18 30.88 35.27 14.29
N LEU A 19 31.37 35.38 13.04
CA LEU A 19 30.92 34.53 11.94
C LEU A 19 31.28 33.06 12.15
N GLU A 20 32.48 32.77 12.67
CA GLU A 20 32.89 31.40 13.00
C GLU A 20 31.98 30.76 14.05
N LEU A 21 31.62 31.52 15.09
CA LEU A 21 30.65 31.06 16.09
C LEU A 21 29.26 30.79 15.48
N ILE A 22 28.76 31.69 14.63
CA ILE A 22 27.45 31.52 13.97
C ILE A 22 27.46 30.25 13.09
N VAL A 23 28.51 30.04 12.30
CA VAL A 23 28.63 28.85 11.45
C VAL A 23 28.68 27.57 12.30
N ALA A 24 29.41 27.58 13.42
CA ALA A 24 29.45 26.43 14.34
C ALA A 24 28.08 26.12 14.95
N ILE A 25 27.32 27.14 15.36
CA ILE A 25 25.95 26.97 15.88
C ILE A 25 25.04 26.42 14.78
N LEU A 26 25.11 26.96 13.56
CA LEU A 26 24.32 26.49 12.43
C LEU A 26 24.62 25.04 12.08
N LEU A 27 25.88 24.62 12.11
CA LEU A 27 26.27 23.22 11.92
C LEU A 27 25.60 22.30 12.95
N GLY A 28 25.58 22.70 14.22
CA GLY A 28 24.90 21.95 15.29
C GLY A 28 23.39 21.87 15.06
N LEU A 29 22.75 22.98 14.72
CA LEU A 29 21.30 23.02 14.46
C LEU A 29 20.90 22.17 13.26
N VAL A 30 21.65 22.27 12.15
CA VAL A 30 21.39 21.46 10.96
C VAL A 30 21.57 19.98 11.30
N SER A 31 22.61 19.61 12.07
CA SER A 31 22.84 18.22 12.48
C SER A 31 21.68 17.64 13.29
N ILE A 32 21.12 18.41 14.24
CA ILE A 32 19.95 18.00 15.02
C ILE A 32 18.72 17.83 14.14
N ALA A 33 18.48 18.77 13.23
CA ALA A 33 17.37 18.70 12.29
C ALA A 33 17.49 17.51 11.32
N THR A 34 18.70 17.22 10.83
CA THR A 34 18.99 16.05 10.00
C THR A 34 18.68 14.77 10.76
N ALA A 35 19.16 14.66 12.01
CA ALA A 35 18.89 13.49 12.85
C ALA A 35 17.38 13.29 13.09
N TYR A 36 16.64 14.38 13.33
CA TYR A 36 15.18 14.34 13.48
C TYR A 36 14.49 13.86 12.20
N ALA A 37 14.85 14.43 11.03
CA ALA A 37 14.25 14.05 9.75
C ALA A 37 14.52 12.58 9.41
N SER A 38 15.76 12.11 9.60
CA SER A 38 16.12 10.69 9.43
C SER A 38 15.36 9.77 10.37
N PHE A 39 15.22 10.14 11.63
CA PHE A 39 14.47 9.34 12.61
C PHE A 39 12.99 9.22 12.22
N GLN A 40 12.35 10.34 11.87
CA GLN A 40 10.96 10.34 11.43
C GLN A 40 10.77 9.54 10.12
N SER A 41 11.70 9.63 9.18
CA SER A 41 11.65 8.84 7.94
C SER A 41 11.65 7.34 8.26
N ALA A 42 12.54 6.88 9.14
CA ALA A 42 12.61 5.48 9.54
C ALA A 42 11.32 5.00 10.24
N LEU A 43 10.63 5.85 11.00
CA LEU A 43 9.35 5.48 11.60
C LEU A 43 8.24 5.33 10.56
N TYR A 44 8.17 6.25 9.60
CA TYR A 44 7.24 6.13 8.48
C TYR A 44 7.52 4.89 7.63
N ASP A 45 8.80 4.60 7.38
CA ASP A 45 9.25 3.41 6.65
C ASP A 45 8.81 2.10 7.34
N GLY A 46 8.92 2.07 8.67
CA GLY A 46 8.42 0.95 9.47
C GLY A 46 6.91 0.74 9.35
N LYS A 47 6.12 1.81 9.41
CA LYS A 47 4.65 1.73 9.23
C LYS A 47 4.25 1.33 7.82
N MET A 48 4.92 1.88 6.81
CA MET A 48 4.75 1.49 5.42
C MET A 48 5.01 0.00 5.22
N THR A 49 6.14 -0.50 5.73
CA THR A 49 6.50 -1.93 5.66
C THR A 49 5.47 -2.81 6.36
N GLN A 50 4.98 -2.38 7.53
CA GLN A 50 3.93 -3.08 8.26
C GLN A 50 2.64 -3.17 7.44
N ASN A 51 2.17 -2.05 6.91
CA ASN A 51 0.95 -1.99 6.13
C ASN A 51 1.07 -2.80 4.83
N TYR A 52 2.18 -2.71 4.11
CA TYR A 52 2.41 -3.56 2.94
C TYR A 52 2.44 -5.06 3.28
N THR A 53 3.00 -5.43 4.42
CA THR A 53 2.97 -6.83 4.87
C THR A 53 1.55 -7.29 5.16
N ILE A 54 0.78 -6.51 5.93
CA ILE A 54 -0.62 -6.83 6.27
C ILE A 54 -1.48 -6.89 5.00
N GLY A 55 -1.37 -5.88 4.13
CA GLY A 55 -2.11 -5.81 2.88
C GLY A 55 -1.77 -6.96 1.93
N SER A 56 -0.49 -7.30 1.77
CA SER A 56 -0.07 -8.44 0.95
C SER A 56 -0.59 -9.77 1.49
N ASN A 57 -0.61 -9.96 2.81
CA ASN A 57 -1.15 -11.17 3.43
C ASN A 57 -2.66 -11.27 3.19
N LYS A 58 -3.41 -10.18 3.40
CA LYS A 58 -4.85 -10.11 3.12
C LYS A 58 -5.17 -10.35 1.65
N ALA A 59 -4.39 -9.78 0.73
CA ALA A 59 -4.56 -10.01 -0.71
C ALA A 59 -4.35 -11.49 -1.08
N THR A 60 -3.38 -12.15 -0.44
CA THR A 60 -3.12 -13.58 -0.64
C THR A 60 -4.26 -14.45 -0.10
N GLU A 61 -4.79 -14.10 1.05
CA GLU A 61 -5.95 -14.77 1.64
C GLU A 61 -7.21 -14.55 0.79
N ALA A 62 -7.43 -13.34 0.29
CA ALA A 62 -8.52 -13.04 -0.64
C ALA A 62 -8.41 -13.89 -1.91
N GLU A 63 -7.24 -13.98 -2.52
CA GLU A 63 -7.02 -14.85 -3.70
C GLU A 63 -7.32 -16.31 -3.38
N SER A 64 -7.01 -16.78 -2.17
CA SER A 64 -7.33 -18.15 -1.76
C SER A 64 -8.85 -18.37 -1.70
N LEU A 65 -9.60 -17.41 -1.16
CA LEU A 65 -11.08 -17.44 -1.15
C LEU A 65 -11.66 -17.42 -2.57
N TYR A 66 -11.09 -16.60 -3.46
CA TYR A 66 -11.53 -16.56 -4.86
C TYR A 66 -11.32 -17.91 -5.56
N LEU A 67 -10.17 -18.55 -5.35
CA LEU A 67 -9.88 -19.85 -5.93
C LEU A 67 -10.81 -20.94 -5.40
N GLU A 68 -11.10 -20.92 -4.10
CA GLU A 68 -12.07 -21.82 -3.47
C GLU A 68 -13.48 -21.62 -4.05
N GLY A 69 -13.97 -20.37 -4.07
CA GLY A 69 -15.27 -20.02 -4.65
C GLY A 69 -15.36 -20.38 -6.13
N ASN A 70 -14.31 -20.16 -6.92
CA ASN A 70 -14.27 -20.51 -8.33
C ASN A 70 -14.21 -22.04 -8.55
N GLN A 71 -13.51 -22.78 -7.70
CA GLN A 71 -13.51 -24.24 -7.74
C GLN A 71 -14.90 -24.81 -7.41
N GLN A 72 -15.62 -24.21 -6.46
CA GLN A 72 -17.00 -24.57 -6.15
C GLN A 72 -17.94 -24.23 -7.32
N TYR A 73 -17.85 -23.02 -7.86
CA TYR A 73 -18.62 -22.57 -9.03
C TYR A 73 -18.49 -23.52 -10.22
N VAL A 74 -17.27 -23.98 -10.54
CA VAL A 74 -17.04 -24.93 -11.64
C VAL A 74 -17.66 -26.30 -11.35
N GLN A 75 -17.57 -26.79 -10.11
CA GLN A 75 -18.20 -28.06 -9.71
C GLN A 75 -19.72 -27.96 -9.81
N ASP A 76 -20.30 -26.87 -9.33
CA ASP A 76 -21.75 -26.66 -9.34
C ASP A 76 -22.28 -26.45 -10.77
N SER A 77 -21.51 -25.78 -11.64
CA SER A 77 -21.83 -25.69 -13.06
C SER A 77 -21.88 -27.07 -13.74
N GLN A 78 -20.93 -27.96 -13.42
CA GLN A 78 -20.95 -29.33 -13.94
C GLN A 78 -22.13 -30.13 -13.39
N LEU A 79 -22.44 -29.96 -12.10
CA LEU A 79 -23.58 -30.59 -11.44
C LEU A 79 -24.91 -30.15 -12.07
N ILE A 80 -25.10 -28.84 -12.28
CA ILE A 80 -26.30 -28.29 -12.93
C ILE A 80 -26.47 -28.87 -14.34
N ASN A 81 -25.39 -28.93 -15.13
CA ASN A 81 -25.45 -29.52 -16.47
C ASN A 81 -25.89 -30.99 -16.41
N GLN A 82 -25.32 -31.77 -15.48
CA GLN A 82 -25.69 -33.18 -15.30
C GLN A 82 -27.16 -33.33 -14.87
N LEU A 83 -27.63 -32.49 -13.95
CA LEU A 83 -29.03 -32.48 -13.51
C LEU A 83 -29.97 -32.08 -14.65
N THR A 84 -29.58 -31.11 -15.47
CA THR A 84 -30.34 -30.67 -16.65
C THR A 84 -30.47 -31.80 -17.67
N ASP A 85 -29.38 -32.48 -17.99
CA ASP A 85 -29.39 -33.64 -18.90
C ASP A 85 -30.33 -34.75 -18.38
N LEU A 86 -30.27 -35.06 -17.08
CA LEU A 86 -31.14 -36.06 -16.46
C LEU A 86 -32.61 -35.64 -16.41
N SER A 87 -32.87 -34.35 -16.21
CA SER A 87 -34.23 -33.78 -16.27
C SER A 87 -34.82 -33.99 -17.66
N ILE A 88 -34.08 -33.68 -18.72
CA ILE A 88 -34.50 -33.91 -20.11
C ILE A 88 -34.74 -35.40 -20.38
N ASP A 89 -33.83 -36.28 -19.94
CA ASP A 89 -33.98 -37.74 -20.13
C ASP A 89 -35.20 -38.31 -19.36
N SER A 90 -35.60 -37.67 -18.25
CA SER A 90 -36.77 -38.06 -17.46
C SER A 90 -38.09 -37.88 -18.24
N GLU A 91 -38.12 -37.01 -19.23
CA GLU A 91 -39.27 -36.76 -20.12
C GLU A 91 -39.31 -37.69 -21.33
N SER A 92 -38.39 -38.67 -21.41
CA SER A 92 -38.31 -39.62 -22.51
C SER A 92 -39.60 -40.43 -22.69
N SER A 93 -39.96 -40.70 -23.95
CA SER A 93 -41.08 -41.58 -24.29
C SER A 93 -40.87 -43.05 -23.91
N ASP A 94 -39.63 -43.47 -23.63
CA ASP A 94 -39.33 -44.81 -23.12
C ASP A 94 -39.45 -44.83 -21.58
N PRO A 95 -40.43 -45.56 -21.01
CA PRO A 95 -40.65 -45.57 -19.56
C PRO A 95 -39.47 -46.07 -18.74
N ALA A 96 -38.62 -46.95 -19.30
CA ALA A 96 -37.45 -47.46 -18.58
C ALA A 96 -36.35 -46.41 -18.47
N ILE A 97 -36.16 -45.61 -19.52
CA ILE A 97 -35.20 -44.49 -19.54
C ILE A 97 -35.69 -43.39 -18.60
N ALA A 98 -36.95 -42.98 -18.74
CA ALA A 98 -37.57 -41.95 -17.90
C ALA A 98 -37.44 -42.27 -16.40
N ALA A 99 -37.84 -43.48 -15.99
CA ALA A 99 -37.76 -43.90 -14.59
C ALA A 99 -36.30 -43.99 -14.08
N SER A 100 -35.36 -44.45 -14.90
CA SER A 100 -33.95 -44.50 -14.52
C SER A 100 -33.33 -43.11 -14.39
N ALA A 101 -33.71 -42.16 -15.24
CA ALA A 101 -33.19 -40.80 -15.23
C ALA A 101 -33.68 -40.06 -13.99
N GLN A 102 -34.98 -40.14 -13.69
CA GLN A 102 -35.56 -39.54 -12.48
C GLN A 102 -34.89 -40.08 -11.20
N ALA A 103 -34.71 -41.39 -11.08
CA ALA A 103 -34.07 -41.97 -9.90
C ALA A 103 -32.61 -41.49 -9.71
N LYS A 104 -31.87 -41.27 -10.81
CA LYS A 104 -30.52 -40.70 -10.76
C LYS A 104 -30.55 -39.23 -10.38
N TYR A 105 -31.47 -38.45 -10.97
CA TYR A 105 -31.67 -37.05 -10.65
C TYR A 105 -31.92 -36.88 -9.15
N ASP A 106 -32.91 -37.57 -8.59
CA ASP A 106 -33.27 -37.47 -7.17
C ASP A 106 -32.10 -37.83 -6.25
N THR A 107 -31.33 -38.85 -6.62
CA THR A 107 -30.16 -39.30 -5.85
C THR A 107 -29.05 -38.25 -5.86
N ILE A 108 -28.71 -37.72 -7.04
CA ILE A 108 -27.64 -36.73 -7.19
C ILE A 108 -28.05 -35.41 -6.54
N TYR A 109 -29.29 -34.98 -6.75
CA TYR A 109 -29.84 -33.77 -6.15
C TYR A 109 -29.72 -33.82 -4.62
N PHE A 110 -30.18 -34.91 -4.00
CA PHE A 110 -30.12 -35.07 -2.55
C PHE A 110 -28.69 -35.16 -1.99
N GLN A 111 -27.74 -35.72 -2.76
CA GLN A 111 -26.38 -35.97 -2.27
C GLN A 111 -25.39 -34.84 -2.54
N SER A 112 -25.61 -34.04 -3.59
CA SER A 112 -24.58 -33.18 -4.15
C SER A 112 -24.99 -31.71 -4.24
N VAL A 113 -26.28 -31.38 -4.15
CA VAL A 113 -26.73 -29.98 -4.15
C VAL A 113 -26.59 -29.41 -2.74
N SER A 114 -25.81 -28.34 -2.59
CA SER A 114 -25.69 -27.61 -1.33
C SER A 114 -26.95 -26.77 -1.05
N PRO A 115 -27.20 -26.35 0.20
CA PRO A 115 -28.34 -25.47 0.52
C PRO A 115 -28.34 -24.16 -0.28
N GLU A 116 -27.16 -23.58 -0.51
CA GLU A 116 -26.98 -22.35 -1.26
C GLU A 116 -27.29 -22.56 -2.75
N LEU A 117 -26.80 -23.67 -3.33
CA LEU A 117 -27.11 -24.03 -4.71
C LEU A 117 -28.59 -24.40 -4.89
N GLU A 118 -29.20 -25.09 -3.92
CA GLU A 118 -30.63 -25.41 -3.92
C GLU A 118 -31.48 -24.14 -3.96
N SER A 119 -31.13 -23.14 -3.15
CA SER A 119 -31.80 -21.84 -3.14
C SER A 119 -31.66 -21.13 -4.49
N ALA A 120 -30.48 -21.21 -5.12
CA ALA A 120 -30.23 -20.66 -6.44
C ALA A 120 -31.02 -21.38 -7.55
N ILE A 121 -31.16 -22.71 -7.45
CA ILE A 121 -31.98 -23.51 -8.38
C ILE A 121 -33.45 -23.11 -8.25
N GLN A 122 -33.99 -23.05 -7.02
CA GLN A 122 -35.37 -22.64 -6.77
C GLN A 122 -35.66 -21.22 -7.27
N TRP A 123 -34.70 -20.31 -7.12
CA TRP A 123 -34.78 -18.98 -7.69
C TRP A 123 -34.86 -19.03 -9.22
N ALA A 124 -33.97 -19.78 -9.88
CA ALA A 124 -33.94 -19.89 -11.33
C ALA A 124 -35.23 -20.50 -11.88
N ASP A 125 -35.76 -21.55 -11.24
CA ASP A 125 -37.03 -22.19 -11.60
C ASP A 125 -38.18 -21.17 -11.56
N ALA A 126 -38.25 -20.36 -10.49
CA ALA A 126 -39.26 -19.32 -10.36
C ALA A 126 -39.14 -18.21 -11.43
N GLN A 127 -37.91 -17.85 -11.83
CA GLN A 127 -37.70 -16.89 -12.93
C GLN A 127 -38.11 -17.48 -14.28
N ASN A 128 -37.71 -18.73 -14.56
CA ASN A 128 -38.03 -19.43 -15.80
C ASN A 128 -39.55 -19.69 -15.94
N GLU A 129 -40.27 -19.91 -14.83
CA GLU A 129 -41.73 -20.01 -14.85
C GLU A 129 -42.40 -18.65 -15.13
N ALA A 130 -41.84 -17.56 -14.58
CA ALA A 130 -42.37 -16.21 -14.74
C ALA A 130 -42.11 -15.61 -16.13
N ASP A 131 -40.97 -15.94 -16.75
CA ASP A 131 -40.59 -15.49 -18.09
C ASP A 131 -40.06 -16.65 -18.96
N PRO A 132 -40.95 -17.38 -19.65
CA PRO A 132 -40.57 -18.53 -20.47
C PRO A 132 -39.77 -18.19 -21.74
N GLU A 133 -39.64 -16.90 -22.10
CA GLU A 133 -38.88 -16.48 -23.29
C GLU A 133 -37.38 -16.32 -23.00
N LEU A 134 -36.99 -16.26 -21.72
CA LEU A 134 -35.62 -16.16 -21.25
C LEU A 134 -35.25 -17.37 -20.40
N TRP A 135 -34.00 -17.82 -20.52
CA TRP A 135 -33.45 -18.85 -19.64
C TRP A 135 -32.56 -18.21 -18.60
N TYR A 136 -32.91 -18.41 -17.33
CA TYR A 136 -32.16 -18.00 -16.16
C TYR A 136 -31.38 -19.20 -15.60
N SER A 137 -30.06 -19.05 -15.47
CA SER A 137 -29.21 -20.08 -14.86
C SER A 137 -29.18 -19.90 -13.35
N PRO A 138 -29.21 -20.98 -12.53
CA PRO A 138 -28.98 -20.86 -11.09
C PRO A 138 -27.68 -20.12 -10.74
N LEU A 139 -26.67 -20.20 -11.60
CA LEU A 139 -25.39 -19.52 -11.42
C LEU A 139 -25.45 -17.99 -11.56
N ASP A 140 -26.56 -17.45 -12.09
CA ASP A 140 -26.79 -16.01 -12.20
C ASP A 140 -27.39 -15.41 -10.91
N ASN A 141 -27.71 -16.25 -9.92
CA ASN A 141 -28.28 -15.80 -8.65
C ASN A 141 -27.27 -14.97 -7.85
N GLU A 142 -27.63 -13.72 -7.53
CA GLU A 142 -26.74 -12.79 -6.82
C GLU A 142 -26.37 -13.27 -5.42
N ASP A 143 -27.30 -13.85 -4.66
CA ASP A 143 -27.04 -14.36 -3.30
C ASP A 143 -26.05 -15.54 -3.31
N TYR A 144 -26.13 -16.40 -4.31
CA TYR A 144 -25.19 -17.50 -4.52
C TYR A 144 -23.80 -16.99 -4.92
N LEU A 145 -23.72 -15.99 -5.82
CA LEU A 145 -22.46 -15.36 -6.18
C LEU A 145 -21.83 -14.63 -4.99
N ASP A 146 -22.63 -13.96 -4.16
CA ASP A 146 -22.17 -13.31 -2.93
C ASP A 146 -21.68 -14.34 -1.90
N HIS A 147 -22.37 -15.47 -1.76
CA HIS A 147 -21.90 -16.57 -0.91
C HIS A 147 -20.50 -17.06 -1.34
N LEU A 148 -20.27 -17.24 -2.65
CA LEU A 148 -19.00 -17.73 -3.16
C LEU A 148 -17.88 -16.68 -3.15
N PHE A 149 -18.20 -15.42 -3.44
CA PHE A 149 -17.19 -14.41 -3.75
C PHE A 149 -17.23 -13.16 -2.86
N GLY A 150 -18.26 -12.97 -2.03
CA GLY A 150 -18.40 -11.83 -1.14
C GLY A 150 -17.23 -11.72 -0.16
N GLY A 151 -16.84 -12.84 0.44
CA GLY A 151 -15.66 -12.88 1.33
C GLY A 151 -14.35 -12.49 0.63
N TYR A 152 -14.18 -12.86 -0.65
CA TYR A 152 -13.06 -12.38 -1.47
C TYR A 152 -13.13 -10.87 -1.67
N GLN A 153 -14.28 -10.34 -2.06
CA GLN A 153 -14.46 -8.91 -2.35
C GLN A 153 -14.17 -8.05 -1.12
N ASP A 154 -14.71 -8.43 0.03
CA ASP A 154 -14.49 -7.74 1.30
C ASP A 154 -13.01 -7.73 1.68
N LEU A 155 -12.37 -8.91 1.67
CA LEU A 155 -10.98 -9.02 2.09
C LEU A 155 -10.02 -8.36 1.10
N LYS A 156 -10.33 -8.38 -0.19
CA LYS A 156 -9.58 -7.66 -1.22
C LYS A 156 -9.68 -6.15 -1.03
N ALA A 157 -10.87 -5.64 -0.74
CA ALA A 157 -11.08 -4.23 -0.46
C ALA A 157 -10.33 -3.77 0.80
N GLU A 158 -10.32 -4.59 1.85
CA GLU A 158 -9.50 -4.35 3.05
C GLU A 158 -8.01 -4.34 2.73
N ALA A 159 -7.54 -5.31 1.93
CA ALA A 159 -6.14 -5.38 1.52
C ALA A 159 -5.70 -4.09 0.80
N ASP A 160 -6.52 -3.64 -0.15
CA ASP A 160 -6.23 -2.44 -0.94
C ASP A 160 -6.24 -1.16 -0.08
N ALA A 161 -7.18 -1.05 0.85
CA ALA A 161 -7.24 0.08 1.78
C ALA A 161 -5.98 0.15 2.67
N VAL A 162 -5.50 -0.99 3.18
CA VAL A 162 -4.29 -1.05 4.01
C VAL A 162 -3.04 -0.71 3.19
N ILE A 163 -2.94 -1.21 1.95
CA ILE A 163 -1.83 -0.85 1.05
C ILE A 163 -1.84 0.64 0.75
N GLN A 164 -3.02 1.22 0.49
CA GLN A 164 -3.15 2.66 0.25
C GLN A 164 -2.73 3.51 1.45
N GLU A 165 -3.00 3.06 2.68
CA GLU A 165 -2.45 3.71 3.87
C GLU A 165 -0.92 3.59 3.93
N GLY A 166 -0.37 2.44 3.53
CA GLY A 166 1.07 2.21 3.37
C GLY A 166 1.72 3.19 2.37
N ASP A 167 1.07 3.45 1.24
CA ASP A 167 1.52 4.44 0.24
C ASP A 167 1.59 5.85 0.84
N GLY A 168 0.60 6.22 1.67
CA GLY A 168 0.60 7.47 2.40
C GLY A 168 1.82 7.61 3.34
N PHE A 169 2.23 6.52 3.99
CA PHE A 169 3.45 6.52 4.81
C PHE A 169 4.73 6.53 3.97
N ASN A 170 4.76 5.83 2.84
CA ASN A 170 5.88 5.87 1.90
C ASN A 170 6.17 7.32 1.46
N ASP A 171 5.14 8.03 1.02
CA ASP A 171 5.24 9.41 0.54
C ASP A 171 5.82 10.36 1.60
N LEU A 172 5.45 10.17 2.87
CA LEU A 172 5.97 10.97 3.97
C LEU A 172 7.42 10.61 4.30
N SER A 173 7.78 9.32 4.26
CA SER A 173 9.15 8.84 4.43
C SER A 173 10.08 9.41 3.35
N ASP A 174 9.67 9.34 2.09
CA ASP A 174 10.46 9.82 0.94
C ASP A 174 10.73 11.32 1.03
N ARG A 175 9.74 12.11 1.43
CA ARG A 175 9.91 13.55 1.66
C ARG A 175 10.89 13.85 2.79
N LEU A 176 10.87 13.08 3.88
CA LEU A 176 11.82 13.23 4.98
C LEU A 176 13.24 12.82 4.57
N THR A 177 13.37 11.76 3.77
CA THR A 177 14.64 11.33 3.18
C THR A 177 15.21 12.44 2.28
N LEU A 178 14.39 13.02 1.40
CA LEU A 178 14.80 14.16 0.57
C LEU A 178 15.28 15.35 1.43
N ASN A 179 14.52 15.71 2.47
CA ASN A 179 14.88 16.81 3.37
C ASN A 179 16.19 16.53 4.12
N THR A 180 16.44 15.27 4.49
CA THR A 180 17.71 14.84 5.10
C THR A 180 18.88 15.07 4.13
N VAL A 181 18.72 14.74 2.85
CA VAL A 181 19.74 15.00 1.81
C VAL A 181 19.99 16.51 1.64
N LEU A 182 18.94 17.33 1.63
CA LEU A 182 19.07 18.79 1.58
C LEU A 182 19.85 19.33 2.80
N MET A 183 19.56 18.82 4.00
CA MET A 183 20.29 19.22 5.21
C MET A 183 21.74 18.74 5.19
N ALA A 184 22.05 17.57 4.61
CA ALA A 184 23.42 17.11 4.42
C ALA A 184 24.20 18.03 3.46
N ILE A 185 23.57 18.51 2.39
CA ILE A 185 24.15 19.52 1.49
C ILE A 185 24.42 20.82 2.25
N ALA A 186 23.48 21.28 3.09
CA ALA A 186 23.68 22.47 3.93
C ALA A 186 24.83 22.29 4.93
N LEU A 187 24.94 21.14 5.60
CA LEU A 187 26.06 20.79 6.48
C LEU A 187 27.38 20.84 5.74
N PHE A 188 27.44 20.25 4.55
CA PHE A 188 28.64 20.26 3.72
C PHE A 188 29.07 21.70 3.39
N LEU A 189 28.14 22.52 2.90
CA LEU A 189 28.42 23.92 2.54
C LEU A 189 28.85 24.76 3.76
N LEU A 190 28.23 24.56 4.92
CA LEU A 190 28.64 25.21 6.17
C LEU A 190 30.03 24.74 6.63
N GLY A 191 30.34 23.45 6.47
CA GLY A 191 31.66 22.88 6.77
C GLY A 191 32.76 23.49 5.89
N VAL A 192 32.50 23.64 4.58
CA VAL A 192 33.42 24.35 3.67
C VAL A 192 33.53 25.83 4.06
N ALA A 193 32.41 26.50 4.34
CA ALA A 193 32.39 27.90 4.75
C ALA A 193 33.22 28.16 6.03
N ALA A 194 33.22 27.22 6.97
CA ALA A 194 33.98 27.32 8.22
C ALA A 194 35.51 27.40 7.98
N VAL A 195 36.02 26.72 6.95
CA VAL A 195 37.47 26.62 6.66
C VAL A 195 37.96 27.68 5.67
N VAL A 196 37.06 28.24 4.85
CA VAL A 196 37.41 29.25 3.83
C VAL A 196 37.85 30.56 4.47
N ARG A 197 39.05 31.04 4.08
CA ARG A 197 39.63 32.30 4.56
C ARG A 197 39.03 33.54 3.88
N ALA A 198 38.60 33.42 2.63
CA ALA A 198 38.05 34.54 1.86
C ALA A 198 36.63 34.89 2.35
N THR A 199 36.46 36.05 2.99
CA THR A 199 35.20 36.47 3.62
C THR A 199 34.02 36.50 2.64
N ARG A 200 34.22 36.95 1.39
CA ARG A 200 33.15 36.94 0.37
C ARG A 200 32.66 35.52 0.07
N THR A 201 33.57 34.59 -0.16
CA THR A 201 33.25 33.18 -0.45
C THR A 201 32.59 32.51 0.76
N LYS A 202 33.08 32.80 1.99
CA LYS A 202 32.47 32.34 3.25
C LYS A 202 31.00 32.79 3.36
N LEU A 203 30.71 34.06 3.06
CA LEU A 203 29.34 34.61 3.10
C LEU A 203 28.43 33.99 2.04
N ILE A 204 28.91 33.79 0.81
CA ILE A 204 28.11 33.17 -0.26
C ILE A 204 27.77 31.73 0.09
N LEU A 205 28.77 30.92 0.47
CA LEU A 205 28.55 29.52 0.87
C LEU A 205 27.62 29.41 2.08
N GLY A 206 27.86 30.21 3.12
CA GLY A 206 27.03 30.22 4.32
C GLY A 206 25.59 30.66 4.02
N GLY A 207 25.40 31.69 3.19
CA GLY A 207 24.08 32.16 2.79
C GLY A 207 23.29 31.12 2.00
N VAL A 208 23.92 30.45 1.03
CA VAL A 208 23.29 29.36 0.27
C VAL A 208 22.94 28.18 1.20
N ALA A 209 23.86 27.80 2.09
CA ALA A 209 23.62 26.72 3.05
C ALA A 209 22.42 27.01 3.97
N VAL A 210 22.33 28.25 4.47
CA VAL A 210 21.19 28.69 5.29
C VAL A 210 19.89 28.66 4.50
N ALA A 211 19.89 29.10 3.24
CA ALA A 211 18.69 29.04 2.39
C ALA A 211 18.20 27.60 2.17
N ILE A 212 19.12 26.67 1.87
CA ILE A 212 18.81 25.24 1.72
C ILE A 212 18.28 24.68 3.05
N PHE A 213 18.96 24.94 4.16
CA PHE A 213 18.56 24.47 5.48
C PHE A 213 17.17 24.97 5.87
N LEU A 214 16.89 26.26 5.72
CA LEU A 214 15.58 26.82 6.06
C LEU A 214 14.48 26.20 5.21
N THR A 215 14.73 26.00 3.91
CA THR A 215 13.76 25.33 3.02
C THR A 215 13.48 23.91 3.50
N ALA A 216 14.52 23.11 3.74
CA ALA A 216 14.38 21.73 4.22
C ALA A 216 13.71 21.66 5.60
N ALA A 217 14.08 22.55 6.53
CA ALA A 217 13.50 22.60 7.86
C ALA A 217 12.02 22.97 7.84
N ILE A 218 11.62 23.93 6.99
CA ILE A 218 10.22 24.29 6.80
C ILE A 218 9.44 23.10 6.22
N LEU A 219 9.95 22.47 5.16
CA LEU A 219 9.30 21.30 4.56
C LEU A 219 9.15 20.15 5.57
N THR A 220 10.18 19.87 6.37
CA THR A 220 10.12 18.87 7.45
C THR A 220 9.10 19.24 8.52
N ALA A 221 8.97 20.53 8.88
CA ALA A 221 8.01 20.97 9.89
C ALA A 221 6.54 20.80 9.46
N PHE A 222 6.27 20.74 8.15
CA PHE A 222 4.92 20.45 7.63
C PHE A 222 4.58 18.97 7.58
N ILE A 223 5.55 18.09 7.79
CA ILE A 223 5.32 16.63 7.84
C ILE A 223 4.81 16.28 9.24
N PRO A 224 3.67 15.59 9.37
CA PRO A 224 3.12 15.23 10.67
C PRO A 224 4.13 14.43 11.51
N PHE A 225 4.07 14.62 12.83
CA PHE A 225 4.88 13.82 13.74
C PHE A 225 4.27 12.43 13.87
N VAL A 226 5.11 11.39 13.72
CA VAL A 226 4.73 10.02 14.05
C VAL A 226 5.50 9.57 15.29
N GLY A 227 4.76 9.06 16.28
CA GLY A 227 5.33 8.55 17.52
C GLY A 227 5.74 7.08 17.41
N LEU A 228 6.50 6.61 18.40
CA LEU A 228 6.68 5.19 18.67
C LEU A 228 5.31 4.64 19.12
N GLY A 229 4.63 3.95 18.22
CA GLY A 229 3.41 3.19 18.48
C GLY A 229 3.74 1.71 18.59
#